data_AF-A0A9E3F768-F1
#
_entry.id   AF-A0A9E3F768-F1
#
_cell.length_a   1.000
_cell.length_b   1.000
_cell.length_c   1.000
_cell.angle_alpha   90.00
_cell.angle_beta   90.00
_cell.angle_gamma   90.00
#
_symmetry.space_group_name_H-M   'P 1'
#
loop_
_entity.id
_entity.type
_entity.pdbx_description
1 polymer ?
#
loop_
_entity_poly.entity_id
_entity_poly.type
_entity_poly.pdbx_seq_one_letter_code
_entity_poly.pdbx_strand_id
1 'polypeptide(L)'
;MGRLTGRGTLPPILALALGLLLASPAVAPASIINPIPRGSSTSPWLQWSTSANGGLGGFVAVPIPVASASALGLVQVGSGLSITSGGVLSTVNNGTVRKFATNIGAITAGTGVVIAHGLGTADLVWNVVDVNGKSVYPDVKVDATNVTLTFQNSYAANSFRLVVEG
;
A
#
# COMPACT_ATOMS: atom_id res chain seq x y z
N MET A 1 9.21 97.50 45.70
CA MET A 1 10.65 97.73 45.42
C MET A 1 11.45 97.10 46.55
N GLY A 2 12.52 96.36 46.24
CA GLY A 2 13.52 95.93 47.23
C GLY A 2 13.81 94.42 47.27
N ARG A 3 14.76 93.97 46.45
CA ARG A 3 15.50 92.71 46.65
C ARG A 3 16.48 92.91 47.80
N LEU A 4 16.59 91.93 48.70
CA LEU A 4 17.81 91.68 49.46
C LEU A 4 18.03 90.16 49.59
N THR A 5 19.11 89.72 48.96
CA THR A 5 19.82 88.45 49.15
C THR A 5 20.52 88.42 50.51
N GLY A 6 20.54 87.28 51.18
CA GLY A 6 21.39 87.06 52.36
C GLY A 6 21.23 85.65 52.91
N ARG A 7 22.37 85.00 53.18
CA ARG A 7 22.58 83.55 53.33
C ARG A 7 23.25 83.30 54.69
N GLY A 8 22.89 82.20 55.36
CA GLY A 8 23.57 81.64 56.55
C GLY A 8 23.02 82.17 57.90
N THR A 9 22.95 81.43 58.99
CA THR A 9 23.61 80.16 59.36
C THR A 9 22.87 79.61 60.59
N LEU A 10 22.45 78.34 60.59
CA LEU A 10 21.97 77.60 61.78
C LEU A 10 22.62 76.20 61.79
N PRO A 11 22.79 75.59 62.98
CA PRO A 11 23.98 74.85 63.42
C PRO A 11 24.05 73.38 62.96
N PRO A 12 25.22 72.70 63.11
CA PRO A 12 25.37 71.30 62.73
C PRO A 12 24.67 70.38 63.74
N ILE A 13 23.71 69.59 63.28
CA ILE A 13 23.12 68.49 64.05
C ILE A 13 23.52 67.17 63.37
N LEU A 14 24.29 66.39 64.13
CA LEU A 14 24.45 64.94 64.14
C LEU A 14 24.15 64.13 62.86
N ALA A 15 25.21 63.50 62.36
CA ALA A 15 25.16 62.40 61.41
C ALA A 15 24.45 61.17 61.99
N LEU A 16 23.46 60.65 61.26
CA LEU A 16 23.16 59.22 61.18
C LEU A 16 22.34 58.93 59.90
N ALA A 17 23.00 58.95 58.74
CA ALA A 17 22.40 58.46 57.50
C ALA A 17 22.62 56.94 57.42
N LEU A 18 21.71 56.18 58.01
CA LEU A 18 21.56 54.75 57.77
C LEU A 18 20.58 54.58 56.60
N GLY A 19 21.11 54.32 55.40
CA GLY A 19 20.27 54.21 54.20
C GLY A 19 21.08 54.01 52.93
N LEU A 20 21.69 52.83 52.83
CA LEU A 20 22.43 52.32 51.69
C LEU A 20 21.53 52.30 50.43
N LEU A 21 21.80 53.15 49.44
CA LEU A 21 21.30 52.96 48.07
C LEU A 21 22.51 52.83 47.14
N LEU A 22 23.21 51.69 47.25
CA LEU A 22 24.14 51.25 46.23
C LEU A 22 23.36 50.50 45.15
N ALA A 23 23.67 50.84 43.91
CA ALA A 23 23.09 50.33 42.68
C ALA A 23 22.86 48.81 42.71
N SER A 24 21.71 48.38 42.18
CA SER A 24 21.43 46.98 41.90
C SER A 24 22.48 46.42 40.94
N PRO A 25 23.24 45.36 41.27
CA PRO A 25 23.89 44.59 40.24
C PRO A 25 22.80 43.79 39.51
N ALA A 26 22.68 44.02 38.20
CA ALA A 26 21.93 43.13 37.33
C ALA A 26 22.58 41.73 37.40
N VAL A 27 22.00 40.83 38.19
CA VAL A 27 22.37 39.42 38.16
C VAL A 27 21.78 38.84 36.88
N ALA A 28 22.63 38.60 35.89
CA ALA A 28 22.26 37.78 34.75
C ALA A 28 21.85 36.38 35.26
N PRO A 29 20.76 35.77 34.77
CA PRO A 29 20.45 34.39 35.10
C PRO A 29 21.46 33.47 34.40
N ALA A 30 22.57 33.17 35.08
CA ALA A 30 23.54 32.21 34.59
C ALA A 30 23.17 30.80 35.05
N SER A 31 22.68 30.03 34.07
CA SER A 31 22.81 28.57 33.93
C SER A 31 21.95 27.66 34.81
N ILE A 32 20.73 27.35 34.33
CA ILE A 32 20.07 26.07 34.61
C ILE A 32 20.11 25.24 33.31
N ILE A 33 21.28 24.73 32.93
CA ILE A 33 21.34 23.50 32.14
C ILE A 33 22.62 22.76 32.55
N ASN A 34 22.48 21.82 33.47
CA ASN A 34 23.42 20.71 33.55
C ASN A 34 23.25 19.97 32.21
N PRO A 35 24.24 19.91 31.29
CA PRO A 35 24.05 19.15 30.08
C PRO A 35 23.83 17.69 30.47
N ILE A 36 22.63 17.17 30.16
CA ILE A 36 22.41 15.72 30.14
C ILE A 36 23.53 15.15 29.28
N PRO A 37 24.29 14.14 29.74
CA PRO A 37 25.28 13.48 28.91
C PRO A 37 24.58 13.01 27.63
N ARG A 38 24.80 13.72 26.52
CA ARG A 38 24.29 13.33 25.21
C ARG A 38 25.10 12.13 24.78
N GLY A 39 24.61 10.94 25.14
CA GLY A 39 25.09 9.69 24.59
C GLY A 39 25.10 9.81 23.07
N SER A 40 26.26 9.60 22.46
CA SER A 40 26.41 9.42 21.03
C SER A 40 25.60 8.18 20.64
N SER A 41 24.38 8.39 20.14
CA SER A 41 23.58 7.31 19.55
C SER A 41 24.19 6.99 18.19
N THR A 42 24.91 5.87 18.11
CA THR A 42 25.44 5.27 16.87
C THR A 42 24.37 4.53 16.07
N SER A 43 23.09 4.92 16.18
CA SER A 43 22.00 4.33 15.40
C SER A 43 21.87 5.04 14.05
N PRO A 44 22.24 4.42 12.91
CA PRO A 44 22.34 5.11 11.62
C PRO A 44 20.99 5.53 11.00
N TRP A 45 19.86 5.18 11.62
CA TRP A 45 18.55 5.33 10.98
C TRP A 45 17.66 6.45 11.51
N LEU A 46 18.05 7.15 12.58
CA LEU A 46 17.25 8.25 13.11
C LEU A 46 18.16 9.34 13.69
N GLN A 47 18.64 10.21 12.80
CA GLN A 47 19.29 11.46 13.19
C GLN A 47 18.22 12.53 13.35
N TRP A 48 17.91 12.89 14.60
CA TRP A 48 17.13 14.09 14.87
C TRP A 48 18.04 15.31 14.67
N SER A 49 17.80 16.09 13.62
CA SER A 49 18.46 17.37 13.44
C SER A 49 17.66 18.43 14.20
N THR A 50 18.15 18.87 15.35
CA THR A 50 17.82 20.22 15.80
C THR A 50 18.71 21.18 15.04
N SER A 51 18.15 21.89 14.08
CA SER A 51 18.77 23.14 13.67
C SER A 51 18.65 24.12 14.85
N ALA A 52 19.76 24.77 15.22
CA ALA A 52 19.79 25.79 16.27
C ALA A 52 18.94 27.04 15.95
N ASN A 53 18.35 27.09 14.74
CA ASN A 53 17.52 28.18 14.25
C ASN A 53 16.11 27.70 13.91
N GLY A 54 15.36 27.16 14.89
CA GLY A 54 13.88 27.13 14.91
C GLY A 54 13.07 26.64 13.69
N GLY A 55 13.68 26.09 12.65
CA GLY A 55 13.04 25.65 11.43
C GLY A 55 12.69 24.18 11.55
N LEU A 56 11.40 23.87 11.57
CA LEU A 56 10.90 22.50 11.50
C LEU A 56 11.52 21.81 10.27
N GLY A 57 12.14 20.65 10.50
CA GLY A 57 12.95 19.93 9.52
C GLY A 57 12.27 19.81 8.16
N GLY A 58 12.94 20.34 7.14
CA GLY A 58 12.53 20.15 5.75
C GLY A 58 12.63 18.68 5.39
N PHE A 59 11.53 18.11 4.87
CA PHE A 59 11.59 16.81 4.22
C PHE A 59 12.34 16.97 2.89
N VAL A 60 13.44 16.24 2.72
CA VAL A 60 14.08 16.11 1.41
C VAL A 60 13.33 15.03 0.66
N ALA A 61 12.56 15.42 -0.35
CA ALA A 61 11.96 14.48 -1.28
C ALA A 61 13.07 13.92 -2.19
N VAL A 62 13.44 12.65 -1.99
CA VAL A 62 14.34 11.95 -2.90
C VAL A 62 13.48 11.30 -4.00
N PRO A 63 13.71 11.60 -5.29
CA PRO A 63 12.98 10.94 -6.37
C PRO A 63 13.29 9.45 -6.33
N ILE A 64 12.25 8.64 -6.15
CA ILE A 64 12.40 7.18 -6.16
C ILE A 64 12.36 6.72 -7.62
N PRO A 65 13.41 6.03 -8.10
CA PRO A 65 13.44 5.56 -9.47
C PRO A 65 12.31 4.56 -9.76
N VAL A 66 11.88 4.52 -11.01
CA VAL A 66 10.96 3.48 -11.49
C VAL A 66 11.72 2.16 -11.55
N ALA A 67 11.10 1.09 -11.05
CA ALA A 67 11.71 -0.23 -11.13
C ALA A 67 11.94 -0.65 -12.58
N SER A 68 13.10 -1.23 -12.86
CA SER A 68 13.45 -1.80 -14.16
C SER A 68 14.18 -3.12 -13.96
N ALA A 69 14.55 -3.80 -15.05
CA ALA A 69 15.34 -5.03 -14.97
C ALA A 69 16.72 -4.84 -14.32
N SER A 70 17.26 -3.61 -14.33
CA SER A 70 18.60 -3.29 -13.82
C SER A 70 18.62 -2.28 -12.66
N ALA A 71 17.47 -1.73 -12.26
CA ALA A 71 17.37 -0.77 -11.16
C ALA A 71 16.18 -1.08 -10.26
N LEU A 72 16.43 -1.09 -8.95
CA LEU A 72 15.38 -1.22 -7.94
C LEU A 72 14.56 0.07 -7.88
N GLY A 73 13.24 -0.07 -7.71
CA GLY A 73 12.31 1.05 -7.62
C GLY A 73 10.98 0.61 -7.03
N LEU A 74 10.06 1.55 -6.84
CA LEU A 74 8.70 1.22 -6.41
C LEU A 74 7.87 0.74 -7.60
N VAL A 75 7.01 -0.24 -7.35
CA VAL A 75 6.04 -0.74 -8.33
C VAL A 75 4.66 -0.61 -7.73
N GLN A 76 3.75 0.04 -8.45
CA GLN A 76 2.33 0.03 -8.12
C GLN A 76 1.68 -1.21 -8.73
N VAL A 77 1.04 -2.00 -7.88
CA VAL A 77 0.35 -3.22 -8.30
C VAL A 77 -1.11 -2.88 -8.59
N GLY A 78 -1.57 -3.26 -9.78
CA GLY A 78 -2.96 -3.06 -10.20
C GLY A 78 -3.92 -4.09 -9.61
N SER A 79 -5.22 -3.86 -9.81
CA SER A 79 -6.27 -4.79 -9.42
C SER A 79 -6.05 -6.20 -10.01
N GLY A 80 -6.37 -7.24 -9.24
CA GLY A 80 -6.26 -8.65 -9.69
C GLY A 80 -4.91 -9.31 -9.43
N LEU A 81 -3.96 -8.58 -8.85
CA LEU A 81 -2.66 -9.08 -8.40
C LEU A 81 -2.55 -8.92 -6.88
N SER A 82 -1.92 -9.87 -6.19
CA SER A 82 -1.72 -9.79 -4.73
C SER A 82 -0.23 -9.81 -4.38
N ILE A 83 0.12 -9.13 -3.29
CA ILE A 83 1.45 -9.22 -2.69
C ILE A 83 1.33 -10.10 -1.44
N THR A 84 2.15 -11.14 -1.36
CA THR A 84 2.22 -11.97 -0.15
C THR A 84 2.76 -11.16 1.03
N SER A 85 2.57 -11.64 2.26
CA SER A 85 3.17 -11.02 3.45
C SER A 85 4.70 -10.93 3.39
N GLY A 86 5.35 -11.72 2.53
CA GLY A 86 6.79 -11.68 2.25
C GLY A 86 7.21 -10.76 1.09
N GLY A 87 6.30 -9.97 0.50
CA GLY A 87 6.62 -9.03 -0.57
C GLY A 87 6.72 -9.64 -1.97
N VAL A 88 6.23 -10.88 -2.17
CA VAL A 88 6.26 -11.54 -3.48
C VAL A 88 4.98 -11.21 -4.24
N LEU A 89 5.13 -10.75 -5.49
CA LEU A 89 4.01 -10.59 -6.42
C LEU A 89 3.48 -11.96 -6.82
N SER A 90 2.21 -12.21 -6.52
CA SER A 90 1.51 -13.41 -6.91
C SER A 90 0.38 -13.05 -7.86
N THR A 91 0.33 -13.77 -8.98
CA THR A 91 -0.93 -13.95 -9.68
C THR A 91 -1.69 -14.99 -8.89
N VAL A 92 -2.62 -14.54 -8.03
CA VAL A 92 -3.65 -15.46 -7.55
C VAL A 92 -4.33 -15.93 -8.83
N ASN A 93 -4.08 -17.16 -9.24
CA ASN A 93 -4.79 -17.76 -10.37
C ASN A 93 -6.26 -17.89 -9.96
N ASN A 94 -6.99 -16.78 -10.05
CA ASN A 94 -8.42 -16.81 -10.15
C ASN A 94 -8.67 -17.15 -11.61
N GLY A 95 -8.66 -18.46 -11.88
CA GLY A 95 -8.38 -19.08 -13.16
C GLY A 95 -8.83 -18.25 -14.36
N THR A 96 -7.95 -18.06 -15.33
CA THR A 96 -8.44 -17.84 -16.70
C THR A 96 -9.29 -19.06 -17.00
N VAL A 97 -10.61 -18.97 -16.79
CA VAL A 97 -11.53 -20.05 -17.12
C VAL A 97 -11.39 -20.19 -18.61
N ARG A 98 -10.67 -21.22 -19.04
CA ARG A 98 -10.51 -21.50 -20.45
C ARG A 98 -11.86 -22.04 -20.88
N LYS A 99 -12.62 -21.23 -21.63
CA LYS A 99 -13.94 -21.60 -22.09
C LYS A 99 -13.87 -22.05 -23.53
N PHE A 100 -14.37 -23.25 -23.78
CA PHE A 100 -14.65 -23.75 -25.11
C PHE A 100 -16.14 -23.99 -25.23
N ALA A 101 -16.72 -23.60 -26.36
CA ALA A 101 -18.10 -23.95 -26.67
C ALA A 101 -18.26 -24.21 -28.16
N THR A 102 -18.97 -25.28 -28.50
CA THR A 102 -19.26 -25.61 -29.90
C THR A 102 -20.66 -26.20 -30.01
N ASN A 103 -21.28 -25.99 -31.16
CA ASN A 103 -22.42 -26.80 -31.54
C ASN A 103 -21.94 -28.22 -31.81
N ILE A 104 -22.74 -29.19 -31.40
CA ILE A 104 -22.44 -30.60 -31.62
C ILE A 104 -22.91 -30.97 -33.04
N GLY A 105 -22.10 -31.75 -33.74
CA GLY A 105 -22.44 -32.32 -35.04
C GLY A 105 -23.63 -33.29 -34.97
N ALA A 106 -23.98 -33.91 -36.08
CA ALA A 106 -25.01 -34.96 -36.08
C ALA A 106 -24.58 -36.11 -35.15
N ILE A 107 -25.52 -36.62 -34.36
CA ILE A 107 -25.29 -37.68 -33.38
C ILE A 107 -26.00 -38.94 -33.87
N THR A 108 -25.26 -40.05 -33.89
CA THR A 108 -25.83 -41.39 -34.07
C THR A 108 -25.90 -42.09 -32.72
N ALA A 109 -27.04 -42.71 -32.42
CA ALA A 109 -27.24 -43.48 -31.19
C ALA A 109 -26.08 -44.44 -30.91
N GLY A 110 -25.61 -44.46 -29.65
CA GLY A 110 -24.53 -45.33 -29.18
C GLY A 110 -23.14 -45.00 -29.73
N THR A 111 -23.00 -43.99 -30.60
CA THR A 111 -21.72 -43.59 -31.18
C THR A 111 -21.18 -42.36 -30.45
N GLY A 112 -19.92 -42.43 -30.02
CA GLY A 112 -19.26 -41.30 -29.37
C GLY A 112 -18.91 -40.19 -30.36
N VAL A 113 -19.27 -38.95 -30.03
CA VAL A 113 -18.85 -37.74 -30.75
C VAL A 113 -17.66 -37.13 -30.01
N VAL A 114 -16.52 -37.04 -30.69
CA VAL A 114 -15.27 -36.49 -30.13
C VAL A 114 -15.14 -35.02 -30.48
N ILE A 115 -14.89 -34.19 -29.47
CA ILE A 115 -14.76 -32.74 -29.61
C ILE A 115 -13.46 -32.29 -28.95
N ALA A 116 -12.54 -31.76 -29.75
CA ALA A 116 -11.29 -31.18 -29.25
C ALA A 116 -11.57 -29.79 -28.65
N HIS A 117 -11.17 -29.58 -27.40
CA HIS A 117 -11.42 -28.32 -26.68
C HIS A 117 -10.17 -27.43 -26.54
N GLY A 118 -8.97 -28.00 -26.68
CA GLY A 118 -7.71 -27.24 -26.66
C GLY A 118 -7.38 -26.55 -25.34
N LEU A 119 -8.04 -26.94 -24.23
CA LEU A 119 -7.85 -26.29 -22.93
C LEU A 119 -6.58 -26.77 -22.21
N GLY A 120 -6.06 -27.94 -22.58
CA GLY A 120 -4.78 -28.47 -22.07
C GLY A 120 -4.84 -29.04 -20.65
N THR A 121 -6.04 -29.29 -20.14
CA THR A 121 -6.30 -29.91 -18.83
C THR A 121 -7.50 -30.86 -18.92
N ALA A 122 -7.52 -31.89 -18.09
CA ALA A 122 -8.63 -32.83 -17.96
C ALA A 122 -9.54 -32.52 -16.75
N ASP A 123 -9.11 -31.61 -15.88
CA ASP A 123 -9.94 -31.06 -14.81
C ASP A 123 -10.92 -30.06 -15.42
N LEU A 124 -12.06 -30.58 -15.86
CA LEU A 124 -13.02 -29.86 -16.69
C LEU A 124 -14.41 -29.91 -16.07
N VAL A 125 -15.08 -28.76 -16.10
CA VAL A 125 -16.52 -28.67 -15.93
C VAL A 125 -17.16 -28.64 -17.31
N TRP A 126 -18.18 -29.46 -17.54
CA TRP A 126 -18.88 -29.52 -18.81
C TRP A 126 -20.38 -29.40 -18.63
N ASN A 127 -21.04 -28.86 -19.65
CA ASN A 127 -22.49 -28.79 -19.73
C ASN A 127 -22.90 -28.96 -21.20
N VAL A 128 -23.85 -29.86 -21.45
CA VAL A 128 -24.50 -29.99 -22.75
C VAL A 128 -25.90 -29.40 -22.62
N VAL A 129 -26.24 -28.45 -23.48
CA VAL A 129 -27.56 -27.81 -23.48
C VAL A 129 -28.26 -28.02 -24.82
N ASP A 130 -29.58 -28.18 -24.79
CA ASP A 130 -30.42 -28.21 -25.98
C ASP A 130 -30.71 -26.81 -26.54
N VAL A 131 -31.42 -26.76 -27.67
CA VAL A 131 -31.85 -25.51 -28.32
C VAL A 131 -32.77 -24.64 -27.46
N ASN A 132 -33.39 -25.22 -26.42
CA ASN A 132 -34.24 -24.52 -25.47
C ASN A 132 -33.46 -24.07 -24.21
N GLY A 133 -32.14 -24.32 -24.17
CA GLY A 133 -31.26 -24.00 -23.03
C GLY A 133 -31.35 -24.98 -21.87
N LYS A 134 -32.01 -26.14 -22.04
CA LYS A 134 -32.11 -27.17 -21.01
C LYS A 134 -30.87 -28.06 -21.02
N SER A 135 -30.30 -28.31 -19.83
CA SER A 135 -29.20 -29.26 -19.69
C SER A 135 -29.61 -30.69 -20.04
N VAL A 136 -28.75 -31.37 -20.78
CA VAL A 136 -28.86 -32.76 -21.21
C VAL A 136 -27.63 -33.51 -20.71
N TYR A 137 -27.83 -34.75 -20.28
CA TYR A 137 -26.81 -35.55 -19.62
C TYR A 137 -26.49 -36.80 -20.47
N PRO A 138 -25.62 -36.68 -21.48
CA PRO A 138 -25.06 -37.85 -22.17
C PRO A 138 -24.07 -38.59 -21.27
N ASP A 139 -23.63 -39.76 -21.73
CA ASP A 139 -22.43 -40.38 -21.18
C ASP A 139 -21.21 -39.57 -21.64
N VAL A 140 -20.33 -39.21 -20.70
CA VAL A 140 -19.18 -38.32 -20.97
C VAL A 140 -17.88 -38.96 -20.56
N LYS A 141 -16.89 -38.86 -21.45
CA LYS A 141 -15.48 -39.12 -21.16
C LYS A 141 -14.67 -37.89 -21.49
N VAL A 142 -13.81 -37.49 -20.55
CA VAL A 142 -12.94 -36.31 -20.67
C VAL A 142 -11.48 -36.72 -20.55
N ASP A 143 -10.64 -36.11 -21.38
CA ASP A 143 -9.19 -36.13 -21.25
C ASP A 143 -8.63 -34.69 -21.39
N ALA A 144 -7.32 -34.53 -21.46
CA ALA A 144 -6.69 -33.20 -21.49
C ALA A 144 -6.92 -32.40 -22.79
N THR A 145 -7.41 -33.06 -23.84
CA THR A 145 -7.51 -32.52 -25.20
C THR A 145 -8.93 -32.62 -25.76
N ASN A 146 -9.69 -33.64 -25.38
CA ASN A 146 -10.97 -33.99 -25.95
C ASN A 146 -12.06 -34.26 -24.90
N VAL A 147 -13.29 -33.93 -25.28
CA VAL A 147 -14.52 -34.42 -24.67
C VAL A 147 -15.17 -35.40 -25.65
N THR A 148 -15.49 -36.60 -25.19
CA THR A 148 -16.29 -37.58 -25.94
C THR A 148 -17.67 -37.67 -25.33
N LEU A 149 -18.70 -37.45 -26.13
CA LEU A 149 -20.11 -37.50 -25.73
C LEU A 149 -20.80 -38.67 -26.42
N THR A 150 -21.49 -39.52 -25.66
CA THR A 150 -22.29 -40.63 -26.21
C THR A 150 -23.75 -40.48 -25.79
N PHE A 151 -24.65 -40.53 -26.77
CA PHE A 151 -26.09 -40.45 -26.54
C PHE A 151 -26.76 -41.78 -26.89
N GLN A 152 -27.84 -42.10 -26.19
CA GLN A 152 -28.62 -43.31 -26.45
C GLN A 152 -29.53 -43.19 -27.70
N ASN A 153 -29.82 -41.96 -28.14
CA ASN A 153 -30.64 -41.66 -29.30
C ASN A 153 -29.86 -40.89 -30.36
N SER A 154 -30.33 -40.96 -31.61
CA SER A 154 -29.81 -40.14 -32.71
C SER A 154 -30.43 -38.75 -32.68
N TYR A 155 -29.64 -37.73 -33.04
CA TYR A 155 -30.09 -36.35 -33.10
C TYR A 155 -29.50 -35.63 -34.31
N ALA A 156 -30.24 -34.66 -34.86
CA ALA A 156 -29.76 -33.82 -35.94
C ALA A 156 -28.62 -32.90 -35.46
N ALA A 157 -27.74 -32.48 -36.38
CA ALA A 157 -26.70 -31.51 -36.09
C ALA A 157 -27.28 -30.21 -35.48
N ASN A 158 -26.51 -29.55 -34.61
CA ASN A 158 -26.90 -28.31 -33.92
C ASN A 158 -28.13 -28.44 -33.00
N SER A 159 -28.56 -29.67 -32.66
CA SER A 159 -29.60 -29.88 -31.65
C SER A 159 -29.11 -29.56 -30.23
N PHE A 160 -27.79 -29.53 -30.04
CA PHE A 160 -27.15 -29.29 -28.76
C PHE A 160 -25.89 -28.44 -28.91
N ARG A 161 -25.51 -27.80 -27.81
CA ARG A 161 -24.25 -27.09 -27.62
C ARG A 161 -23.51 -27.68 -26.43
N LEU A 162 -22.22 -27.98 -26.62
CA LEU A 162 -21.31 -28.31 -25.53
C LEU A 162 -20.64 -27.03 -25.04
N VAL A 163 -20.59 -26.84 -23.74
CA VAL A 163 -19.77 -25.83 -23.05
C VAL A 163 -18.80 -26.58 -22.13
N VAL A 164 -17.52 -26.24 -22.21
CA VAL A 164 -16.44 -26.82 -21.40
C VAL A 164 -15.63 -25.69 -20.79
N GLU A 165 -15.33 -25.84 -19.50
CA GLU A 165 -14.55 -24.90 -18.71
C GLU A 165 -13.41 -25.65 -18.02
N GLY A 166 -12.19 -25.10 -18.06
CA GLY A 166 -10.98 -25.66 -17.45
C GLY A 166 -9.95 -24.62 -17.10
#